data_AF-A0A976M3H1-F1
#
_entry.id   AF-A0A976M3H1-F1
#
_cell.length_a   1.000
_cell.length_b   1.000
_cell.length_c   1.000
_cell.angle_alpha   90.00
_cell.angle_beta   90.00
_cell.angle_gamma   90.00
#
_symmetry.space_group_name_H-M   'P 1'
#
loop_
_entity.id
_entity.type
_entity.pdbx_description
1 polymer ?
#
loop_
_entity_poly.entity_id
_entity_poly.type
_entity_poly.pdbx_seq_one_letter_code
_entity_poly.pdbx_strand_id
1 'polypeptide(L)'
;MFPAYKVLCVFIRQISKPFANYLKRRAAHNERFRNICIYFGNKSFSFERYISRRFYNSEVTDCDKVTLSPEKSVNIGSELLGECVIFGVAAGLITAEYVRGAIKESRKENNLKKRLDTIDSRHEELEKYIKDEVSRQLSQRFPVVSDISQRKF
;
A
#
# COMPACT_ATOMS: atom_id res chain seq x y z
N MET A 1 -12.93 10.66 -11.27
CA MET A 1 -12.62 9.51 -10.37
C MET A 1 -13.35 8.29 -10.90
N PHE A 2 -12.62 7.29 -11.39
CA PHE A 2 -13.22 6.07 -11.96
C PHE A 2 -13.89 5.23 -10.86
N PRO A 3 -15.11 4.71 -11.08
CA PRO A 3 -15.79 3.81 -10.15
C PRO A 3 -15.21 2.39 -10.19
N ALA A 4 -13.88 2.27 -10.27
CA ALA A 4 -13.17 0.99 -10.33
C ALA A 4 -13.47 0.12 -9.11
N TYR A 5 -13.67 0.74 -7.94
CA TYR A 5 -14.00 0.02 -6.70
C TYR A 5 -15.36 -0.70 -6.77
N LYS A 6 -16.38 -0.09 -7.42
CA LYS A 6 -17.70 -0.70 -7.60
C LYS A 6 -17.64 -1.87 -8.57
N VAL A 7 -16.92 -1.72 -9.68
CA VAL A 7 -16.73 -2.78 -10.67
C VAL A 7 -15.94 -3.94 -10.08
N LEU A 8 -14.87 -3.65 -9.34
CA LEU A 8 -14.06 -4.66 -8.65
C LEU A 8 -14.90 -5.45 -7.63
N CYS A 9 -15.71 -4.77 -6.81
CA CYS A 9 -16.56 -5.42 -5.81
C CYS A 9 -17.61 -6.35 -6.44
N VAL A 10 -18.23 -5.92 -7.54
CA VAL A 10 -19.19 -6.74 -8.28
C VAL A 10 -18.51 -7.92 -8.97
N PHE A 11 -17.36 -7.69 -9.63
CA PHE A 11 -16.61 -8.74 -10.33
C PHE A 11 -16.16 -9.86 -9.40
N ILE A 12 -15.73 -9.52 -8.18
CA ILE A 12 -15.34 -10.52 -7.18
C ILE A 12 -16.55 -11.35 -6.74
N ARG A 13 -17.72 -10.72 -6.59
CA ARG A 13 -18.98 -11.41 -6.27
C ARG A 13 -19.44 -12.33 -7.40
N GLN A 14 -19.12 -11.99 -8.66
CA GLN A 14 -19.43 -12.81 -9.84
C GLN A 14 -18.56 -14.07 -9.96
N ILE A 15 -17.27 -13.98 -9.61
CA ILE A 15 -16.33 -15.13 -9.65
C ILE A 15 -16.47 -16.01 -8.40
N SER A 16 -16.88 -15.43 -7.28
CA SER A 16 -17.05 -16.16 -6.02
C SER A 16 -18.02 -17.34 -6.15
N LYS A 17 -19.21 -17.14 -6.73
CA LYS A 17 -20.21 -18.21 -6.89
C LYS A 17 -19.74 -19.43 -7.70
N PRO A 18 -19.20 -19.29 -8.93
CA PRO A 18 -18.69 -20.44 -9.68
C PRO A 18 -17.47 -21.09 -9.00
N PHE A 19 -16.63 -20.30 -8.33
CA PHE A 19 -15.47 -20.82 -7.61
C PHE A 19 -15.85 -21.60 -6.35
N ALA A 20 -16.84 -21.14 -5.58
CA ALA A 20 -17.42 -21.86 -4.46
C ALA A 20 -18.01 -23.21 -4.92
N ASN A 21 -18.73 -23.24 -6.05
CA ASN A 21 -19.24 -24.49 -6.62
C ASN A 21 -18.12 -25.44 -7.08
N TYR A 22 -17.01 -24.91 -7.59
CA TYR A 22 -15.83 -25.72 -7.91
C TYR A 22 -15.19 -26.32 -6.65
N LEU A 23 -15.03 -25.54 -5.58
CA LEU A 23 -14.47 -26.00 -4.31
C LEU A 23 -15.37 -27.03 -3.63
N LYS A 24 -16.71 -26.90 -3.72
CA LYS A 24 -17.66 -27.93 -3.24
C LYS A 24 -17.46 -29.27 -3.93
N ARG A 25 -17.35 -29.27 -5.26
CA ARG A 25 -17.07 -30.50 -6.03
C ARG A 25 -15.73 -31.12 -5.59
N ARG A 26 -14.72 -30.29 -5.32
CA ARG A 26 -13.41 -30.75 -4.84
C ARG A 26 -13.45 -31.28 -3.40
N ALA A 27 -14.29 -30.71 -2.54
CA ALA A 27 -14.53 -31.20 -1.17
C ALA A 27 -15.28 -32.53 -1.12
N ALA A 28 -16.10 -32.84 -2.12
CA ALA A 28 -16.75 -34.14 -2.24
C ALA A 28 -15.76 -35.28 -2.55
N HIS A 29 -14.67 -34.98 -3.27
CA HIS A 29 -13.68 -35.98 -3.67
C HIS A 29 -12.47 -36.11 -2.74
N ASN A 30 -12.21 -35.16 -1.83
CA ASN A 30 -11.02 -35.17 -0.98
C ASN A 30 -11.34 -34.84 0.48
N GLU A 31 -11.21 -35.82 1.36
CA GLU A 31 -11.50 -35.68 2.80
C GLU A 31 -10.58 -34.69 3.52
N ARG A 32 -9.31 -34.57 3.09
CA ARG A 32 -8.39 -33.58 3.66
C ARG A 32 -8.87 -32.17 3.41
N PHE A 33 -9.34 -31.92 2.17
CA PHE A 33 -9.90 -30.63 1.80
C PHE A 33 -11.23 -30.37 2.50
N ARG A 34 -12.07 -31.41 2.65
CA ARG A 34 -13.31 -31.35 3.44
C ARG A 34 -13.05 -30.89 4.88
N ASN A 35 -12.05 -31.45 5.55
CA ASN A 35 -11.69 -31.08 6.92
C ASN A 35 -11.18 -29.62 7.03
N ILE A 36 -10.44 -29.14 6.03
CA ILE A 36 -10.02 -27.73 5.97
C ILE A 36 -11.23 -26.81 5.80
N CYS A 37 -12.17 -27.14 4.91
CA CYS A 37 -13.41 -26.38 4.75
C CYS A 37 -14.25 -26.39 6.03
N ILE A 38 -14.37 -27.51 6.73
CA ILE A 38 -15.08 -27.61 8.01
C ILE A 38 -14.40 -26.73 9.07
N TYR A 39 -13.07 -26.77 9.16
CA TYR A 39 -12.29 -25.92 10.08
C TYR A 39 -12.56 -24.44 9.83
N PHE A 40 -12.46 -23.99 8.57
CA PHE A 40 -12.73 -22.60 8.20
C PHE A 40 -14.19 -22.20 8.38
N GLY A 41 -15.14 -23.08 8.06
CA GLY A 41 -16.57 -22.83 8.28
C GLY A 41 -16.91 -22.62 9.76
N ASN A 42 -16.39 -23.49 10.64
CA ASN A 42 -16.59 -23.36 12.09
C ASN A 42 -15.86 -22.14 12.67
N LYS A 43 -14.68 -21.79 12.13
CA LYS A 43 -13.92 -20.59 12.50
C LYS A 43 -14.66 -19.32 12.10
N SER A 44 -15.29 -19.28 10.92
CA SER A 44 -16.05 -18.12 10.43
C SER A 44 -17.18 -17.76 11.38
N PHE A 45 -17.95 -18.74 11.84
CA PHE A 45 -19.01 -18.53 12.83
C PHE A 45 -18.48 -17.99 14.16
N SER A 46 -17.36 -18.55 14.62
CA SER A 46 -16.71 -18.09 15.84
C SER A 46 -16.18 -16.65 15.70
N PHE A 47 -15.68 -16.31 14.51
CA PHE A 47 -15.19 -14.98 14.18
C PHE A 47 -16.32 -13.95 14.11
N GLU A 48 -17.43 -14.29 13.45
CA GLU A 48 -18.61 -13.43 13.39
C GLU A 48 -19.20 -13.20 14.78
N ARG A 49 -19.27 -14.25 15.61
CA ARG A 49 -19.69 -14.14 17.01
C ARG A 49 -18.71 -13.31 17.85
N TYR A 50 -17.41 -13.39 17.57
CA TYR A 50 -16.38 -12.55 18.21
C TYR A 50 -16.54 -11.08 17.84
N ILE A 51 -16.68 -10.74 16.56
CA ILE A 51 -16.87 -9.37 16.07
C ILE A 51 -18.19 -8.80 16.59
N SER A 52 -19.30 -9.52 16.43
CA SER A 52 -20.62 -9.05 16.86
C SER A 52 -20.67 -8.83 18.38
N ARG A 53 -20.03 -9.70 19.16
CA ARG A 53 -19.91 -9.50 20.62
C ARG A 53 -19.02 -8.30 20.97
N ARG A 54 -17.94 -8.07 20.22
CA ARG A 54 -17.02 -6.96 20.45
C ARG A 54 -17.66 -5.59 20.15
N PHE A 55 -18.57 -5.52 19.18
CA PHE A 55 -19.08 -4.25 18.65
C PHE A 55 -20.56 -3.97 18.93
N TYR A 56 -21.45 -4.96 18.96
CA TYR A 56 -22.91 -4.72 18.92
C TYR A 56 -23.65 -4.91 20.23
N ASN A 57 -23.25 -5.79 21.16
CA ASN A 57 -23.78 -5.85 22.53
C ASN A 57 -23.02 -6.90 23.38
N SER A 58 -22.59 -6.52 24.59
CA SER A 58 -21.87 -7.39 25.54
C SER A 58 -22.78 -8.34 26.35
N GLU A 59 -24.11 -8.12 26.34
CA GLU A 59 -25.04 -8.74 27.30
C GLU A 59 -25.81 -9.96 26.78
N VAL A 60 -25.60 -10.40 25.54
CA VAL A 60 -26.33 -11.57 25.01
C VAL A 60 -25.78 -12.86 25.61
N THR A 61 -26.60 -13.46 26.50
CA THR A 61 -26.46 -14.79 27.07
C THR A 61 -26.21 -15.84 25.99
N ASP A 62 -25.33 -16.78 26.32
CA ASP A 62 -24.81 -17.86 25.50
C ASP A 62 -25.86 -18.45 24.55
N CYS A 63 -25.70 -18.17 23.26
CA CYS A 63 -26.42 -18.92 22.24
C CYS A 63 -25.73 -20.27 22.09
N ASP A 64 -26.51 -21.35 22.20
CA ASP A 64 -26.03 -22.71 22.01
C ASP A 64 -25.13 -22.80 20.77
N LYS A 65 -24.02 -23.52 20.91
CA LYS A 65 -23.18 -23.90 19.78
C LYS A 65 -24.03 -24.78 18.87
N VAL A 66 -24.78 -24.17 17.96
CA VAL A 66 -25.37 -24.88 16.82
C VAL A 66 -24.17 -25.33 15.99
N THR A 67 -23.67 -26.52 16.32
CA THR A 67 -22.72 -27.24 15.50
C THR A 67 -23.44 -27.52 14.19
N LEU A 68 -23.15 -26.68 13.21
CA LEU A 68 -23.72 -26.76 11.89
C LEU A 68 -23.47 -28.16 11.34
N SER A 69 -24.49 -28.76 10.71
CA SER A 69 -24.31 -30.04 10.00
C SER A 69 -23.04 -29.97 9.14
N PRO A 70 -22.18 -31.01 9.14
CA PRO A 70 -20.89 -30.99 8.47
C PRO A 70 -20.98 -30.53 7.01
N GLU A 71 -22.09 -30.82 6.33
CA GLU A 71 -22.35 -30.40 4.95
C GLU A 71 -22.48 -28.88 4.79
N LYS A 72 -23.13 -28.22 5.74
CA LYS A 72 -23.35 -26.76 5.70
C LYS A 72 -22.05 -26.02 6.07
N SER A 73 -21.24 -26.56 6.97
CA SER A 73 -19.89 -26.02 7.25
C SER A 73 -18.96 -26.15 6.04
N VAL A 74 -19.04 -27.26 5.29
CA VAL A 74 -18.28 -27.42 4.04
C VAL A 74 -18.71 -26.39 3.01
N ASN A 75 -20.01 -26.17 2.85
CA ASN A 75 -20.56 -25.19 1.90
C ASN A 75 -20.03 -23.78 2.19
N ILE A 76 -20.21 -23.30 3.43
CA ILE A 76 -19.77 -21.97 3.86
C ILE A 76 -18.24 -21.84 3.82
N GLY A 77 -17.52 -22.85 4.31
CA GLY A 77 -16.06 -22.85 4.31
C GLY A 77 -15.46 -22.84 2.90
N SER A 78 -16.11 -23.51 1.94
CA SER A 78 -15.68 -23.51 0.54
C SER A 78 -15.90 -22.16 -0.14
N GLU A 79 -16.99 -21.47 0.17
CA GLU A 79 -17.29 -20.13 -0.35
C GLU A 79 -16.31 -19.11 0.20
N LEU A 80 -16.09 -19.11 1.53
CA LEU A 80 -15.15 -18.20 2.19
C LEU A 80 -13.70 -18.41 1.72
N LEU A 81 -13.22 -19.66 1.67
CA LEU A 81 -11.89 -19.96 1.16
C LEU A 81 -11.74 -19.53 -0.30
N GLY A 82 -12.81 -19.68 -1.07
CA GLY A 82 -12.86 -19.26 -2.45
C GLY A 82 -12.64 -17.76 -2.62
N GLU A 83 -13.40 -16.98 -1.87
CA GLU A 83 -13.30 -15.53 -1.82
C GLU A 83 -11.94 -15.07 -1.33
N CYS A 84 -11.44 -15.62 -0.22
CA CYS A 84 -10.14 -15.25 0.35
C CYS A 84 -8.99 -15.45 -0.65
N VAL A 85 -9.00 -16.53 -1.43
CA VAL A 85 -7.95 -16.78 -2.44
C VAL A 85 -8.01 -15.74 -3.56
N ILE A 86 -9.21 -15.47 -4.08
CA ILE A 86 -9.39 -14.49 -5.17
C ILE A 86 -9.02 -13.07 -4.69
N PHE A 87 -9.52 -12.67 -3.52
CA PHE A 87 -9.17 -11.39 -2.91
C PHE A 87 -7.67 -11.29 -2.60
N GLY A 88 -7.07 -12.36 -2.09
CA GLY A 88 -5.64 -12.40 -1.78
C GLY A 88 -4.78 -12.20 -3.02
N VAL A 89 -5.11 -12.88 -4.12
CA VAL A 89 -4.41 -12.72 -5.40
C VAL A 89 -4.62 -11.30 -5.95
N ALA A 90 -5.85 -10.79 -5.94
CA ALA A 90 -6.16 -9.44 -6.44
C ALA A 90 -5.45 -8.35 -5.63
N ALA A 91 -5.55 -8.39 -4.29
CA ALA A 91 -4.88 -7.45 -3.40
C ALA A 91 -3.36 -7.55 -3.51
N GLY A 92 -2.83 -8.78 -3.63
CA GLY A 92 -1.41 -9.02 -3.85
C GLY A 92 -0.90 -8.38 -5.14
N LEU A 93 -1.61 -8.55 -6.26
CA LEU A 93 -1.25 -7.92 -7.53
C LEU A 93 -1.30 -6.39 -7.46
N ILE A 94 -2.37 -5.82 -6.89
CA ILE A 94 -2.51 -4.36 -6.73
C ILE A 94 -1.37 -3.81 -5.87
N THR A 95 -1.07 -4.47 -4.75
CA THR A 95 0.00 -4.06 -3.84
C THR A 95 1.36 -4.17 -4.51
N ALA A 96 1.61 -5.25 -5.26
CA ALA A 96 2.85 -5.42 -6.01
C ALA A 96 3.05 -4.31 -7.05
N GLU A 97 2.02 -3.95 -7.82
CA GLU A 97 2.07 -2.84 -8.77
C GLU A 97 2.25 -1.50 -8.07
N TYR A 98 1.58 -1.27 -6.94
CA TYR A 98 1.76 -0.07 -6.13
C TYR A 98 3.21 0.08 -5.64
N VAL A 99 3.79 -0.98 -5.07
CA VAL A 99 5.19 -0.98 -4.60
C VAL A 99 6.16 -0.77 -5.76
N ARG A 100 5.94 -1.44 -6.90
CA ARG A 100 6.73 -1.22 -8.12
C ARG A 100 6.63 0.22 -8.61
N GLY A 101 5.44 0.81 -8.57
CA GLY A 101 5.19 2.21 -8.89
C GLY A 101 5.93 3.17 -7.97
N ALA A 102 5.83 2.98 -6.66
CA ALA A 102 6.48 3.81 -5.65
C ALA A 102 8.01 3.82 -5.79
N ILE A 103 8.63 2.66 -6.08
CA ILE A 103 10.08 2.57 -6.33
C ILE A 103 10.48 3.34 -7.60
N LYS A 104 9.64 3.32 -8.65
CA LYS A 104 9.91 4.06 -9.89
C LYS A 104 9.79 5.56 -9.70
N GLU A 105 8.79 6.01 -8.94
CA GLU A 105 8.59 7.41 -8.59
C GLU A 105 9.76 7.96 -7.76
N SER A 106 10.20 7.23 -6.72
CA SER A 106 11.36 7.61 -5.90
C SER A 106 12.65 7.77 -6.74
N ARG A 107 12.88 6.89 -7.73
CA ARG A 107 14.00 7.07 -8.68
C ARG A 107 13.88 8.35 -9.50
N LYS A 108 12.68 8.72 -9.93
CA LYS A 108 12.42 9.93 -10.69
C LYS A 108 12.66 11.17 -9.83
N GLU A 109 12.20 11.17 -8.59
CA GLU A 109 12.45 12.24 -7.61
C GLU A 109 13.93 12.42 -7.32
N ASN A 110 14.68 11.32 -7.14
CA ASN A 110 16.13 11.39 -6.93
C ASN A 110 16.87 12.00 -8.12
N ASN A 111 16.49 11.64 -9.35
CA ASN A 111 17.06 12.26 -10.55
C ASN A 111 16.68 13.73 -10.67
N LEU A 112 15.45 14.11 -10.28
CA LEU A 112 15.02 15.51 -10.29
C LEU A 112 15.82 16.33 -9.26
N LYS A 113 16.00 15.81 -8.04
CA LYS A 113 16.84 16.43 -7.02
C LYS A 113 18.28 16.66 -7.49
N LYS A 114 18.90 15.68 -8.14
CA LYS A 114 20.25 15.86 -8.73
C LYS A 114 20.31 16.99 -9.75
N ARG A 115 19.26 17.15 -10.58
CA ARG A 115 19.19 18.24 -11.55
C ARG A 115 19.06 19.60 -10.88
N LEU A 116 18.24 19.71 -9.83
CA LEU A 116 18.12 20.93 -9.04
C LEU A 116 19.46 21.30 -8.39
N ASP A 117 20.09 20.34 -7.73
CA ASP A 117 21.39 20.52 -7.07
C ASP A 117 22.49 20.98 -8.03
N THR A 118 22.48 20.43 -9.26
CA THR A 118 23.39 20.87 -10.33
C THR A 118 23.12 22.33 -10.74
N ILE A 119 21.84 22.72 -10.86
CA ILE A 119 21.46 24.09 -11.24
C ILE A 119 21.85 25.06 -10.11
N ASP A 120 21.57 24.72 -8.86
CA ASP A 120 21.91 25.54 -7.69
C ASP A 120 23.44 25.74 -7.57
N SER A 121 24.22 24.68 -7.77
CA SER A 121 25.69 24.76 -7.78
C SER A 121 26.20 25.73 -8.86
N ARG A 122 25.62 25.68 -10.07
CA ARG A 122 25.99 26.60 -11.16
C ARG A 122 25.59 28.03 -10.87
N HIS A 123 24.46 28.25 -10.19
CA HIS A 123 24.05 29.57 -9.72
C HIS A 123 25.06 30.12 -8.70
N GLU A 124 25.47 29.32 -7.72
CA GLU A 124 26.44 29.75 -6.71
C GLU A 124 27.82 30.05 -7.32
N GLU A 125 28.27 29.24 -8.30
CA GLU A 125 29.49 29.52 -9.05
C GLU A 125 29.39 30.85 -9.83
N LEU A 126 28.29 31.09 -10.55
CA LEU A 126 28.09 32.35 -11.27
C LEU A 126 28.09 33.55 -10.34
N GLU A 127 27.44 33.46 -9.18
CA GLU A 127 27.43 34.52 -8.17
C GLU A 127 28.85 34.81 -7.65
N LYS A 128 29.65 33.77 -7.41
CA LYS A 128 31.06 33.92 -7.03
C LYS A 128 31.87 34.62 -8.12
N TYR A 129 31.74 34.20 -9.38
CA TYR A 129 32.42 34.87 -10.50
C TYR A 129 32.05 36.34 -10.63
N ILE A 130 30.75 36.68 -10.52
CA ILE A 130 30.30 38.08 -10.57
C ILE A 130 30.88 38.87 -9.39
N LYS A 131 30.85 38.32 -8.18
CA LYS A 131 31.38 38.99 -6.99
C LYS A 131 32.88 39.23 -7.07
N ASP A 132 33.63 38.24 -7.55
CA ASP A 132 35.08 38.35 -7.76
C ASP A 132 35.42 39.40 -8.82
N GLU A 133 34.68 39.41 -9.94
CA GLU A 133 34.88 40.39 -11.01
C GLU A 133 34.56 41.82 -10.54
N VAL A 134 33.44 42.01 -9.83
CA VAL A 134 33.07 43.29 -9.23
C VAL A 134 34.14 43.76 -8.23
N SER A 135 34.67 42.85 -7.42
CA SER A 135 35.73 43.16 -6.45
C SER A 135 37.03 43.59 -7.14
N ARG A 136 37.43 42.91 -8.22
CA ARG A 136 38.59 43.30 -9.03
C ARG A 136 38.40 44.69 -9.65
N GLN A 137 37.23 44.96 -10.22
CA GLN A 137 36.92 46.27 -10.82
C GLN A 137 36.91 47.39 -9.78
N LEU A 138 36.36 47.14 -8.58
CA LEU A 138 36.41 48.08 -7.45
C LEU A 138 37.85 48.41 -7.02
N SER A 139 38.72 47.39 -6.88
CA SER A 139 40.12 47.59 -6.52
C SER A 139 40.91 48.38 -7.59
N GLN A 140 40.64 48.15 -8.88
CA GLN A 140 41.28 48.91 -9.95
C GLN A 140 40.79 50.36 -10.01
N ARG A 141 39.50 50.61 -9.76
CA ARG A 141 38.89 51.94 -9.84
C ARG A 141 39.21 52.82 -8.63
N PHE A 142 39.40 52.22 -7.45
CA PHE A 142 39.67 52.93 -6.19
C PHE A 142 40.86 52.31 -5.42
N PRO A 143 42.12 52.56 -5.85
CA PRO A 143 43.30 52.01 -5.17
C PRO A 143 43.55 52.58 -3.76
N VAL A 144 42.96 53.74 -3.43
CA VAL A 144 43.20 54.45 -2.15
C VAL A 144 42.35 53.89 -0.98
N VAL A 145 41.27 53.16 -1.26
CA VAL A 145 40.35 52.66 -0.21
C VAL A 145 40.89 51.40 0.50
N SER A 146 41.71 50.59 -0.18
CA SER A 146 42.33 49.38 0.42
C SER A 146 43.36 49.72 1.51
N ASP A 147 44.08 50.84 1.37
CA ASP A 147 45.05 51.29 2.37
C ASP A 147 44.40 51.80 3.66
N ILE A 148 43.18 52.34 3.58
CA ILE A 148 42.48 52.91 4.75
C ILE A 148 41.87 51.79 5.62
N SER A 149 41.43 50.68 5.03
CA SER A 149 40.92 49.53 5.79
C SER A 149 42.03 48.72 6.47
N GLN A 150 43.25 48.71 5.93
CA GLN A 150 44.42 48.06 6.55
C GLN A 150 45.02 48.89 7.70
N ARG A 151 44.84 50.22 7.70
CA ARG A 151 45.32 51.13 8.77
C ARG A 151 44.39 51.25 9.99
N LYS A 152 43.23 50.58 9.99
CA LYS A 152 42.21 50.71 11.06
C LYS A 152 42.17 49.52 12.04
N PHE A 153 43.17 48.64 11.99
CA PHE A 153 43.51 47.71 13.08
C PHE A 153 44.77 48.18 13.79
#